data_AF-A0A2J8VX62-F1
#
_entry.id   AF-A0A2J8VX62-F1
#
_cell.length_a   1.000
_cell.length_b   1.000
_cell.length_c   1.000
_cell.angle_alpha   90.00
_cell.angle_beta   90.00
_cell.angle_gamma   90.00
#
_symmetry.space_group_name_H-M   'P 1'
#
loop_
_entity.id
_entity.type
_entity.pdbx_description
1 polymer ?
#
loop_
_entity_poly.entity_id
_entity_poly.type
_entity_poly.pdbx_seq_one_letter_code
_entity_poly.pdbx_strand_id
1 'polypeptide(L)'
;MSFLRGSQTQKIKHPIGTRKGPLEVPPPTEKDWPKDDEEDHVLVDPDEELDSLPQPYRMINKLVNLLFDQSWEIIEERNALREAESSEIQPTVYPPFGEIQLNKMPNCMAVSQDYVFIGGAKGFSIYNLYSAKQIYAWEKLKVDVTSIWATDLGNEILIAPVDEMGIVLHLPF
;
A
#
# COMPACT_ATOMS: atom_id res chain seq x y z
N MET A 1 25.72 -17.69 -19.24
CA MET A 1 26.65 -18.31 -18.29
C MET A 1 27.17 -17.21 -17.37
N SER A 2 26.43 -16.85 -16.32
CA SER A 2 26.42 -17.41 -14.94
C SER A 2 27.59 -16.93 -14.08
N PHE A 3 27.28 -15.92 -13.25
CA PHE A 3 28.14 -15.37 -12.22
C PHE A 3 27.90 -16.05 -10.85
N LEU A 4 29.01 -16.49 -10.27
CA LEU A 4 29.45 -16.48 -8.85
C LEU A 4 28.62 -17.09 -7.70
N ARG A 5 29.39 -17.93 -6.98
CA ARG A 5 29.51 -18.08 -5.52
C ARG A 5 28.43 -18.87 -4.77
N GLY A 6 28.73 -20.16 -4.59
CA GLY A 6 28.20 -20.96 -3.49
C GLY A 6 28.68 -20.39 -2.14
N SER A 7 27.72 -20.15 -1.27
CA SER A 7 27.91 -19.85 0.16
C SER A 7 28.16 -21.15 0.92
N GLN A 8 29.34 -21.25 1.52
CA GLN A 8 29.74 -22.35 2.38
C GLN A 8 29.39 -21.96 3.84
N THR A 9 28.29 -22.50 4.37
CA THR A 9 27.85 -22.21 5.73
C THR A 9 28.75 -22.92 6.74
N GLN A 10 29.37 -22.15 7.64
CA GLN A 10 30.29 -22.59 8.68
C GLN A 10 29.57 -23.50 9.70
N LYS A 11 30.15 -24.67 9.98
CA LYS A 11 29.76 -25.50 11.13
C LYS A 11 30.30 -24.88 12.42
N ILE A 12 29.40 -24.50 13.32
CA ILE A 12 29.72 -24.04 14.67
C ILE A 12 30.23 -25.26 15.47
N LYS A 13 31.48 -25.21 15.92
CA LYS A 13 32.08 -26.17 16.87
C LYS A 13 31.77 -25.72 18.30
N HIS A 14 31.09 -26.54 19.08
CA HIS A 14 30.95 -26.33 20.53
C HIS A 14 32.24 -26.69 21.27
N PRO A 15 32.67 -25.91 22.28
CA PRO A 15 33.88 -26.18 23.04
C PRO A 15 33.68 -27.36 23.99
N ILE A 16 34.65 -28.28 23.97
CA ILE A 16 34.68 -29.50 24.79
C ILE A 16 34.99 -29.12 26.24
N GLY A 17 34.05 -29.42 27.13
CA GLY A 17 34.13 -29.19 28.57
C GLY A 17 35.23 -30.01 29.24
N THR A 18 35.97 -29.32 30.11
CA THR A 18 36.54 -29.74 31.39
C THR A 18 36.67 -31.25 31.67
N ARG A 19 37.93 -31.69 31.60
CA ARG A 19 38.52 -32.91 32.19
C ARG A 19 37.99 -33.20 33.59
N LYS A 20 37.24 -34.30 33.76
CA LYS A 20 37.04 -34.99 35.04
C LYS A 20 37.58 -36.42 34.91
N GLY A 21 38.36 -36.86 35.89
CA GLY A 21 39.03 -38.17 35.93
C GLY A 21 38.03 -39.34 35.99
N PRO A 22 38.53 -40.59 36.03
CA PRO A 22 37.67 -41.75 36.07
C PRO A 22 36.96 -41.80 37.43
N LEU A 23 35.68 -41.42 37.44
CA LEU A 23 34.76 -41.87 38.47
C LEU A 23 34.38 -43.31 38.12
N GLU A 24 34.82 -44.26 38.93
CA GLU A 24 34.21 -45.60 38.92
C GLU A 24 32.73 -45.43 39.24
N VAL A 25 31.88 -45.77 38.27
CA VAL A 25 30.43 -45.78 38.44
C VAL A 25 30.09 -47.03 39.27
N PRO A 26 29.52 -46.90 40.48
CA PRO A 26 29.07 -48.06 41.22
C PRO A 26 27.96 -48.77 40.42
N PRO A 27 27.88 -50.11 40.47
CA PRO A 27 26.83 -50.83 39.75
C PRO A 27 25.46 -50.36 40.26
N PRO A 28 24.49 -50.15 39.36
CA PRO A 28 23.19 -49.59 39.73
C PRO A 28 22.52 -50.54 40.72
N THR A 29 22.19 -50.03 41.90
CA THR A 29 21.36 -50.76 42.86
C THR A 29 19.91 -50.45 42.51
N GLU A 30 19.00 -51.44 42.59
CA GLU A 30 17.58 -51.35 42.18
C GLU A 30 16.80 -50.14 42.73
N LYS A 31 17.34 -49.42 43.70
CA LYS A 31 16.75 -48.23 44.33
C LYS A 31 16.95 -46.92 43.57
N ASP A 32 17.84 -46.88 42.58
CA ASP A 32 18.14 -45.67 41.78
C ASP A 32 17.44 -45.66 40.41
N TRP A 33 16.67 -46.69 40.08
CA TRP A 33 15.78 -46.61 38.92
C TRP A 33 14.63 -45.66 39.27
N PRO A 34 14.32 -44.66 38.41
CA PRO A 34 13.03 -44.01 38.48
C PRO A 34 11.99 -45.12 38.52
N LYS A 35 11.10 -45.09 39.51
CA LYS A 35 9.99 -46.04 39.53
C LYS A 35 9.30 -45.92 38.19
N ASP A 36 9.19 -47.06 37.51
CA ASP A 36 8.37 -47.24 36.34
C ASP A 36 6.91 -47.18 36.81
N ASP A 37 6.50 -45.98 37.27
CA ASP A 37 5.11 -45.63 37.33
C ASP A 37 4.74 -45.46 35.85
N GLU A 38 4.41 -46.59 35.22
CA GLU A 38 3.71 -46.68 33.93
C GLU A 38 2.33 -46.02 34.08
N GLU A 39 2.28 -44.73 34.41
CA GLU A 39 1.25 -43.89 33.82
C GLU A 39 1.66 -43.73 32.37
N ASP A 40 1.10 -44.63 31.57
CA ASP A 40 1.02 -44.56 30.11
C ASP A 40 0.61 -43.13 29.74
N HIS A 41 1.59 -42.25 29.56
CA HIS A 41 1.41 -40.94 28.98
C HIS A 41 1.16 -41.16 27.49
N VAL A 42 -0.02 -41.72 27.19
CA VAL A 42 -0.59 -41.75 25.85
C VAL A 42 -0.68 -40.30 25.45
N LEU A 43 0.24 -39.86 24.60
CA LEU A 43 0.05 -38.65 23.82
C LEU A 43 -1.14 -38.95 22.91
N VAL A 44 -2.34 -38.67 23.42
CA VAL A 44 -3.58 -38.74 22.67
C VAL A 44 -3.40 -37.78 21.51
N ASP A 45 -3.39 -38.33 20.30
CA ASP A 45 -3.31 -37.54 19.07
C ASP A 45 -4.58 -36.66 19.04
N PRO A 46 -4.48 -35.32 19.03
CA PRO A 46 -5.66 -34.45 19.03
C PRO A 46 -6.60 -34.72 17.84
N ASP A 47 -6.08 -35.37 16.79
CA ASP A 47 -6.82 -35.72 15.58
C ASP A 47 -7.51 -37.10 15.66
N GLU A 48 -7.43 -37.83 16.79
CA GLU A 48 -7.92 -39.21 16.93
C GLU A 48 -9.43 -39.36 16.63
N GLU A 49 -10.24 -38.33 16.92
CA GLU A 49 -11.67 -38.30 16.54
C GLU A 49 -11.89 -38.23 15.01
N LEU A 50 -11.02 -37.54 14.28
CA LEU A 50 -11.07 -37.42 12.81
C LEU A 50 -10.49 -38.67 12.12
N ASP A 51 -9.68 -39.41 12.87
CA ASP A 51 -8.91 -40.58 12.45
C ASP A 51 -9.59 -41.92 12.75
N SER A 52 -10.92 -41.91 12.73
CA SER A 52 -11.81 -43.06 12.98
C SER A 52 -11.59 -44.28 12.07
N LEU A 53 -10.84 -44.14 10.97
CA LEU A 53 -10.61 -45.22 10.01
C LEU A 53 -9.36 -46.06 10.37
N PRO A 54 -9.39 -47.39 10.14
CA PRO A 54 -8.20 -48.21 10.29
C PRO A 54 -7.17 -47.93 9.19
N GLN A 55 -5.91 -48.27 9.44
CA GLN A 55 -4.87 -48.24 8.40
C GLN A 55 -5.16 -49.32 7.34
N PRO A 56 -4.96 -49.03 6.03
CA PRO A 56 -4.38 -47.83 5.43
C PRO A 56 -5.39 -46.73 5.08
N TYR A 57 -6.68 -46.97 5.27
CA TYR A 57 -7.76 -46.08 4.84
C TYR A 57 -7.70 -44.70 5.51
N ARG A 58 -7.20 -44.65 6.75
CA ARG A 58 -6.90 -43.41 7.46
C ARG A 58 -5.97 -42.49 6.69
N MET A 59 -4.85 -43.03 6.21
CA MET A 59 -3.87 -42.28 5.44
C MET A 59 -4.46 -41.78 4.12
N ILE A 60 -5.28 -42.60 3.46
CA ILE A 60 -5.99 -42.21 2.23
C ILE A 60 -6.95 -41.06 2.54
N ASN A 61 -7.72 -41.14 3.63
CA ASN A 61 -8.66 -40.08 4.03
C ASN A 61 -7.93 -38.76 4.33
N LYS A 62 -6.81 -38.79 5.07
CA LYS A 62 -5.99 -37.59 5.31
C LYS A 62 -5.50 -36.95 4.01
N LEU A 63 -5.01 -37.76 3.07
CA LEU A 63 -4.53 -37.25 1.78
C LEU A 63 -5.65 -36.65 0.94
N VAL A 64 -6.83 -37.28 0.95
CA VAL A 64 -8.01 -36.79 0.22
C VAL A 64 -8.51 -35.49 0.82
N ASN A 65 -8.63 -35.40 2.15
CA ASN A 65 -9.05 -34.17 2.83
C ASN A 65 -8.05 -33.04 2.61
N LEU A 66 -6.74 -33.32 2.73
CA LEU A 66 -5.70 -32.34 2.42
C LEU A 66 -5.83 -31.79 0.99
N LEU A 67 -6.14 -32.66 0.02
CA LEU A 67 -6.35 -32.24 -1.35
C LEU A 67 -7.60 -31.36 -1.50
N PHE A 68 -8.68 -31.67 -0.78
CA PHE A 68 -9.88 -30.84 -0.76
C PHE A 68 -9.62 -29.48 -0.11
N ASP A 69 -8.96 -29.44 1.04
CA ASP A 69 -8.67 -28.22 1.78
C ASP A 69 -7.82 -27.27 0.92
N GLN A 70 -6.73 -27.79 0.32
CA GLN A 70 -5.87 -27.02 -0.58
C GLN A 70 -6.62 -26.54 -1.82
N SER A 71 -7.46 -27.41 -2.41
CA SER A 71 -8.24 -27.03 -3.59
C SER A 71 -9.25 -25.95 -3.25
N TRP A 72 -9.86 -26.01 -2.06
CA TRP A 72 -10.85 -25.05 -1.59
C TRP A 72 -10.21 -23.68 -1.34
N GLU A 73 -9.07 -23.63 -0.64
CA GLU A 73 -8.30 -22.40 -0.41
C GLU A 73 -7.97 -21.68 -1.73
N ILE A 74 -7.48 -22.43 -2.72
CA ILE A 74 -7.16 -21.90 -4.04
C ILE A 74 -8.40 -21.34 -4.77
N ILE A 75 -9.56 -22.00 -4.62
CA ILE A 75 -10.81 -21.54 -5.24
C ILE A 75 -11.33 -20.28 -4.53
N GLU A 76 -11.25 -20.24 -3.21
CA GLU A 76 -11.68 -19.13 -2.38
C GLU A 76 -10.85 -17.88 -2.66
N GLU A 77 -9.52 -18.01 -2.70
CA GLU A 77 -8.61 -16.92 -3.07
C GLU A 77 -8.94 -16.36 -4.46
N ARG A 78 -9.14 -17.23 -5.45
CA ARG A 78 -9.51 -16.80 -6.81
C ARG A 78 -10.86 -16.10 -6.86
N ASN A 79 -11.83 -16.57 -6.11
CA ASN A 79 -13.16 -15.95 -6.07
C ASN A 79 -13.09 -14.58 -5.39
N ALA A 80 -12.36 -14.46 -4.28
CA ALA A 80 -12.15 -13.18 -3.61
C ALA A 80 -11.47 -12.16 -4.53
N LEU A 81 -10.45 -12.57 -5.29
CA LEU A 81 -9.81 -11.70 -6.28
C LEU A 81 -10.78 -11.26 -7.39
N ARG A 82 -11.56 -12.18 -7.96
CA ARG A 82 -12.56 -11.85 -9.00
C ARG A 82 -13.65 -10.94 -8.48
N GLU A 83 -14.09 -11.13 -7.23
CA GLU A 83 -15.09 -10.28 -6.60
C GLU A 83 -14.53 -8.87 -6.39
N ALA A 84 -13.30 -8.75 -5.89
CA ALA A 84 -12.60 -7.47 -5.74
C ALA A 84 -12.48 -6.73 -7.08
N GLU A 85 -12.02 -7.41 -8.15
CA GLU A 85 -11.95 -6.85 -9.51
C GLU A 85 -13.33 -6.44 -10.04
N SER A 86 -14.36 -7.26 -9.78
CA SER A 86 -15.73 -6.96 -10.24
C SER A 86 -16.37 -5.80 -9.48
N SER A 87 -15.93 -5.56 -8.24
CA SER A 87 -16.37 -4.46 -7.39
C SER A 87 -15.65 -3.15 -7.69
N GLU A 88 -14.59 -3.20 -8.50
CA GLU A 88 -13.84 -2.01 -8.90
C GLU A 88 -14.66 -1.17 -9.89
N ILE A 89 -15.24 -0.07 -9.37
CA ILE A 89 -15.97 0.88 -10.20
C ILE A 89 -14.94 1.72 -10.96
N GLN A 90 -14.88 1.55 -12.28
CA GLN A 90 -14.06 2.42 -13.12
C GLN A 90 -14.58 3.86 -13.04
N PRO A 91 -13.73 4.84 -12.69
CA PRO A 91 -14.12 6.24 -12.70
C PRO A 91 -14.57 6.65 -14.09
N THR A 92 -15.62 7.48 -14.17
CA THR A 92 -16.03 8.06 -15.45
C THR A 92 -14.93 8.99 -15.95
N VAL A 93 -14.33 8.63 -17.09
CA VAL A 93 -13.33 9.47 -17.76
C VAL A 93 -14.06 10.47 -18.65
N TYR A 94 -13.94 11.76 -18.32
CA TYR A 94 -14.47 12.84 -19.15
C TYR A 94 -13.41 13.30 -20.16
N PRO A 95 -13.73 13.38 -21.46
CA PRO A 95 -12.81 13.96 -22.43
C PRO A 95 -12.61 15.46 -22.13
N PRO A 96 -11.42 16.02 -22.45
CA PRO A 96 -11.20 17.46 -22.33
C PRO A 96 -12.14 18.21 -23.28
N PHE A 97 -12.78 19.27 -22.77
CA PHE A 97 -13.73 20.08 -23.53
C PHE A 97 -13.04 20.91 -24.63
N GLY A 98 -11.86 21.43 -24.34
CA GLY A 98 -11.08 22.25 -25.27
C GLY A 98 -9.71 22.58 -24.71
N GLU A 99 -8.84 23.10 -25.56
CA GLU A 99 -7.49 23.52 -25.21
C GLU A 99 -7.36 25.04 -25.35
N ILE A 100 -6.78 25.69 -24.34
CA ILE A 100 -6.47 27.12 -24.36
C ILE A 100 -4.98 27.25 -24.63
N GLN A 101 -4.61 27.78 -25.79
CA GLN A 101 -3.22 28.06 -26.11
C GLN A 101 -2.78 29.35 -25.42
N LEU A 102 -1.81 29.24 -24.51
CA LEU A 102 -1.23 30.38 -23.80
C LEU A 102 0.12 30.75 -24.43
N ASN A 103 0.34 32.05 -24.67
CA ASN A 103 1.59 32.55 -25.25
C ASN A 103 2.80 32.39 -24.31
N LYS A 104 2.54 32.25 -23.01
CA LYS A 104 3.55 32.14 -21.95
C LYS A 104 3.06 31.12 -20.92
N MET A 105 4.01 30.51 -20.22
CA MET A 105 3.70 29.61 -19.11
C MET A 105 2.98 30.39 -17.99
N PRO A 106 1.80 29.95 -17.55
CA PRO A 106 1.13 30.55 -16.41
C PRO A 106 1.81 30.14 -15.11
N ASN A 107 1.71 31.00 -14.10
CA ASN A 107 2.24 30.75 -12.76
C ASN A 107 1.18 30.12 -11.85
N CYS A 108 -0.07 30.55 -12.00
CA CYS A 108 -1.18 30.12 -11.16
C CYS A 108 -2.52 30.17 -11.89
N MET A 109 -3.52 29.51 -11.31
CA MET A 109 -4.88 29.50 -11.81
C MET A 109 -5.87 29.42 -10.66
N ALA A 110 -7.03 30.07 -10.80
CA ALA A 110 -8.17 29.95 -9.92
C ALA A 110 -9.45 29.82 -10.75
N VAL A 111 -10.46 29.13 -10.21
CA VAL A 111 -11.77 28.98 -10.85
C VAL A 111 -12.83 29.49 -9.89
N SER A 112 -13.76 30.27 -10.42
CA SER A 112 -14.93 30.73 -9.66
C SER A 112 -16.07 31.00 -10.64
N GLN A 113 -17.26 30.54 -10.27
CA GLN A 113 -18.43 30.45 -11.15
C GLN A 113 -18.07 29.87 -12.54
N ASP A 114 -18.41 30.59 -13.61
CA ASP A 114 -18.20 30.19 -14.99
C ASP A 114 -16.88 30.73 -15.58
N TYR A 115 -15.94 31.12 -14.71
CA TYR A 115 -14.71 31.80 -15.11
C TYR A 115 -13.46 31.11 -14.57
N VAL A 116 -12.41 31.15 -15.40
CA VAL A 116 -11.06 30.71 -15.06
C VAL A 116 -10.14 31.92 -15.08
N PHE A 117 -9.46 32.15 -13.98
CA PHE A 117 -8.46 33.20 -13.80
C PHE A 117 -7.08 32.58 -13.92
N ILE A 118 -6.27 33.03 -14.87
CA ILE A 118 -4.92 32.51 -15.11
C ILE A 118 -3.92 33.64 -14.84
N GLY A 119 -3.11 33.48 -13.80
CA GLY A 119 -2.05 34.42 -13.45
C GLY A 119 -0.72 34.04 -14.11
N GLY A 120 0.03 35.04 -14.53
CA GLY A 120 1.32 34.83 -15.18
C GLY A 120 2.19 36.08 -15.11
N ALA A 121 3.13 36.15 -16.06
CA ALA A 121 4.08 37.26 -16.10
C ALA A 121 3.36 38.58 -16.38
N LYS A 122 3.61 39.59 -15.53
CA LYS A 122 3.08 40.97 -15.65
C LYS A 122 1.56 41.07 -15.64
N GLY A 123 0.84 40.07 -15.14
CA GLY A 123 -0.60 40.07 -15.32
C GLY A 123 -1.37 38.81 -14.98
N PHE A 124 -2.66 38.89 -15.25
CA PHE A 124 -3.56 37.74 -15.28
C PHE A 124 -4.61 37.90 -16.38
N SER A 125 -5.22 36.79 -16.80
CA SER A 125 -6.28 36.75 -17.80
C SER A 125 -7.49 35.96 -17.30
N ILE A 126 -8.64 36.26 -17.88
CA ILE A 126 -9.94 35.69 -17.51
C ILE A 126 -10.51 34.99 -18.73
N TYR A 127 -10.85 33.72 -18.57
CA TYR A 127 -11.48 32.88 -19.59
C TYR A 127 -12.85 32.44 -19.13
N ASN A 128 -13.76 32.24 -20.08
CA ASN A 128 -15.02 31.57 -19.80
C ASN A 128 -14.80 30.05 -19.80
N LEU A 129 -15.29 29.36 -18.77
CA LEU A 129 -15.08 27.93 -18.56
C LEU A 129 -15.72 27.09 -19.67
N TYR A 130 -16.92 27.46 -20.15
CA TYR A 130 -17.67 26.68 -21.14
C TYR A 130 -17.30 26.95 -22.59
N SER A 131 -16.73 28.10 -22.90
CA SER A 131 -16.35 28.43 -24.28
C SER A 131 -14.84 28.39 -24.50
N ALA A 132 -14.04 28.26 -23.42
CA ALA A 132 -12.58 28.36 -23.44
C ALA A 132 -12.07 29.67 -24.09
N LYS A 133 -12.92 30.70 -24.17
CA LYS A 133 -12.58 31.99 -24.78
C LYS A 133 -12.09 32.97 -23.73
N GLN A 134 -11.04 33.70 -24.08
CA GLN A 134 -10.56 34.81 -23.28
C GLN A 134 -11.59 35.94 -23.30
N ILE A 135 -12.04 36.34 -22.12
CA ILE A 135 -12.94 37.49 -21.93
C ILE A 135 -12.11 38.74 -21.71
N TYR A 136 -11.04 38.62 -20.91
CA TYR A 136 -10.26 39.76 -20.49
C TYR A 136 -8.81 39.38 -20.20
N ALA A 137 -7.89 40.32 -20.35
CA ALA A 137 -6.52 40.21 -19.87
C ALA A 137 -6.02 41.53 -19.29
N TRP A 138 -5.38 41.43 -18.13
CA TRP A 138 -4.72 42.50 -17.44
C TRP A 138 -3.22 42.27 -17.45
N GLU A 139 -2.50 42.83 -18.43
CA GLU A 139 -1.05 42.66 -18.62
C GLU A 139 -0.23 43.90 -18.20
N LYS A 140 -0.81 44.76 -17.36
CA LYS A 140 -0.19 46.04 -16.96
C LYS A 140 0.53 45.99 -15.62
N LEU A 141 0.65 44.81 -15.00
CA LEU A 141 1.35 44.69 -13.72
C LEU A 141 2.86 44.76 -13.94
N LYS A 142 3.56 45.48 -13.07
CA LYS A 142 5.03 45.47 -13.06
C LYS A 142 5.61 44.19 -12.45
N VAL A 143 4.76 43.45 -11.76
CA VAL A 143 5.05 42.25 -10.98
C VAL A 143 4.33 41.06 -11.58
N ASP A 144 4.90 39.89 -11.37
CA ASP A 144 4.31 38.64 -11.81
C ASP A 144 3.30 38.16 -10.77
N VAL A 145 2.17 37.65 -11.23
CA VAL A 145 1.15 37.11 -10.33
C VAL A 145 1.56 35.68 -9.97
N THR A 146 1.76 35.42 -8.68
CA THR A 146 2.22 34.11 -8.15
C THR A 146 1.05 33.25 -7.68
N SER A 147 -0.01 33.87 -7.16
CA SER A 147 -1.26 33.19 -6.82
C SER A 147 -2.46 34.10 -7.03
N ILE A 148 -3.62 33.50 -7.27
CA ILE A 148 -4.90 34.20 -7.36
C ILE A 148 -5.87 33.47 -6.44
N TRP A 149 -6.53 34.23 -5.58
CA TRP A 149 -7.70 33.76 -4.85
C TRP A 149 -8.96 34.34 -5.50
N ALA A 150 -9.95 33.49 -5.75
CA ALA A 150 -11.25 33.90 -6.25
C ALA A 150 -12.34 33.33 -5.35
N THR A 151 -13.32 34.15 -4.97
CA THR A 151 -14.44 33.72 -4.12
C THR A 151 -15.74 34.34 -4.60
N ASP A 152 -16.81 33.55 -4.53
CA ASP A 152 -18.13 33.93 -4.99
C ASP A 152 -18.86 34.74 -3.91
N LEU A 153 -19.26 35.96 -4.25
CA LEU A 153 -20.06 36.86 -3.42
C LEU A 153 -21.47 37.01 -4.02
N GLY A 154 -22.16 35.88 -4.19
CA GLY A 154 -23.47 35.84 -4.85
C GLY A 154 -23.35 36.08 -6.35
N ASN A 155 -23.67 37.29 -6.81
CA ASN A 155 -23.58 37.67 -8.23
C ASN A 155 -22.24 38.30 -8.62
N GLU A 156 -21.37 38.53 -7.65
CA GLU A 156 -20.05 39.11 -7.86
C GLU A 156 -18.96 38.09 -7.53
N ILE A 157 -17.76 38.32 -8.09
CA ILE A 157 -16.59 37.51 -7.80
C ILE A 157 -15.52 38.43 -7.23
N LEU A 158 -15.08 38.15 -6.01
CA LEU A 158 -13.94 38.84 -5.42
C LEU A 158 -12.67 38.09 -5.82
N ILE A 159 -11.72 38.84 -6.40
CA ILE A 159 -10.45 38.32 -6.87
C ILE A 159 -9.31 39.02 -6.14
N ALA A 160 -8.39 38.25 -5.58
CA ALA A 160 -7.18 38.74 -4.91
C ALA A 160 -5.94 38.12 -5.58
N PRO A 161 -5.36 38.79 -6.59
CA PRO A 161 -4.06 38.41 -7.11
C PRO A 161 -2.95 38.76 -6.11
N VAL A 162 -1.95 37.90 -5.98
CA VAL A 162 -0.84 38.02 -5.03
C VAL A 162 0.47 37.82 -5.77
N ASP A 163 1.45 38.68 -5.51
CA ASP A 163 2.84 38.57 -5.98
C ASP A 163 3.76 38.11 -4.83
N GLU A 164 5.08 38.13 -5.05
CA GLU A 164 6.07 37.79 -4.01
C GLU A 164 6.04 38.73 -2.80
N MET A 165 5.44 39.93 -2.93
CA MET A 165 5.45 41.01 -1.95
C MET A 165 4.10 41.14 -1.22
N GLY A 166 3.04 40.50 -1.71
CA GLY A 166 1.73 40.45 -1.08
C GLY A 166 0.59 40.60 -2.09
N ILE A 167 -0.55 41.11 -1.62
CA ILE A 167 -1.71 41.33 -2.49
C ILE A 167 -1.39 42.42 -3.50
N VAL A 168 -1.58 42.12 -4.78
CA VAL A 168 -1.39 43.05 -5.88
C VAL A 168 -2.58 44.02 -5.94
N LEU A 169 -2.60 44.97 -5.01
CA LEU A 169 -3.51 46.11 -5.01
C LEU A 169 -2.89 47.24 -5.84
N HIS A 170 -2.88 47.12 -7.16
CA HIS A 170 -2.52 48.26 -8.01
C HIS A 170 -3.75 49.14 -8.22
N LEU A 171 -4.15 49.87 -7.16
CA LEU A 171 -5.01 51.04 -7.33
C LEU A 171 -4.23 52.08 -8.17
N PRO A 172 -4.81 52.63 -9.24
CA PRO A 172 -4.22 53.78 -9.92
C PRO A 172 -4.50 55.02 -9.07
N PHE A 173 -3.46 55.68 -8.60
CA PHE A 173 -3.45 57.13 -8.44
C PHE A 173 -2.35 57.67 -9.34
#